data_AF-A0A4Q6AMW9-F1
#
_entry.id   AF-A0A4Q6AMW9-F1
#
_cell.length_a   1.000
_cell.length_b   1.000
_cell.length_c   1.000
_cell.angle_alpha   90.00
_cell.angle_beta   90.00
_cell.angle_gamma   90.00
#
_symmetry.space_group_name_H-M   'P 1'
#
loop_
_entity.id
_entity.type
_entity.pdbx_description
1 polymer ?
#
loop_
_entity_poly.entity_id
_entity_poly.type
_entity_poly.pdbx_seq_one_letter_code
_entity_poly.pdbx_strand_id
1 'polypeptide(L)'
;MKGFGFLFLFVFSAQCILAQAVDSSFHNYWYDSRLQYFKQLPAKKDPVVFWGDSITEWADWNELTGLGNVLNRGIAGDISYG
;
A
#
# COMPACT_ATOMS: atom_id res chain seq x y z
N MET A 1 -46.18 -6.06 49.76
CA MET A 1 -46.49 -6.54 48.39
C MET A 1 -46.57 -5.30 47.52
N LYS A 2 -45.73 -5.01 46.53
CA LYS A 2 -44.84 -5.79 45.65
C LYS A 2 -43.74 -4.83 45.16
N GLY A 3 -42.49 -5.28 45.15
CA GLY A 3 -41.37 -4.53 44.55
C GLY A 3 -41.49 -4.55 43.04
N PHE A 4 -41.34 -3.38 42.41
CA PHE A 4 -41.38 -3.23 40.95
C PHE A 4 -39.94 -3.13 40.44
N GLY A 5 -39.33 -4.28 40.16
CA GLY A 5 -38.00 -4.34 39.56
C GLY A 5 -38.08 -4.10 38.06
N PHE A 6 -37.62 -2.93 37.59
CA PHE A 6 -37.38 -2.70 36.17
C PHE A 6 -36.08 -3.39 35.79
N LEU A 7 -36.18 -4.59 35.22
CA LEU A 7 -35.05 -5.30 34.62
C LEU A 7 -34.73 -4.65 33.27
N PHE A 8 -33.73 -3.77 33.24
CA PHE A 8 -33.23 -3.15 32.02
C PHE A 8 -32.34 -4.18 31.29
N LEU A 9 -32.93 -4.91 30.34
CA LEU A 9 -32.22 -5.89 29.51
C LEU A 9 -31.37 -5.15 28.47
N PHE A 10 -30.08 -4.99 28.75
CA PHE A 10 -29.09 -4.47 27.80
C PHE A 10 -28.84 -5.54 26.74
N VAL A 11 -29.50 -5.43 25.59
CA VAL A 11 -29.22 -6.29 24.43
C VAL A 11 -27.90 -5.80 23.82
N PHE A 12 -26.79 -6.42 24.20
CA PHE A 12 -25.51 -6.28 23.51
C PHE A 12 -25.64 -7.00 22.16
N SER A 13 -25.93 -6.26 21.09
CA SER A 13 -25.81 -6.79 19.73
C SER A 13 -24.32 -7.00 19.43
N ALA A 14 -23.90 -8.27 19.36
CA ALA A 14 -22.59 -8.63 18.83
C ALA A 14 -22.58 -8.33 17.33
N GLN A 15 -22.13 -7.13 16.96
CA GLN A 15 -21.80 -6.84 15.56
C GLN A 15 -20.51 -7.61 15.23
N CYS A 16 -20.64 -8.76 14.57
CA CYS A 16 -19.51 -9.37 13.88
C CYS A 16 -19.06 -8.41 12.79
N ILE A 17 -17.89 -7.79 12.97
CA ILE A 17 -17.20 -7.06 11.90
C ILE A 17 -16.68 -8.14 10.96
N LEU A 18 -17.42 -8.41 9.87
CA LEU A 18 -16.87 -9.18 8.76
C LEU A 18 -15.77 -8.32 8.14
N ALA A 19 -14.52 -8.78 8.21
CA ALA A 19 -13.43 -8.15 7.46
C ALA A 19 -13.79 -8.22 5.96
N GLN A 20 -13.82 -7.07 5.29
CA GLN A 20 -14.00 -7.05 3.85
C GLN A 20 -12.84 -7.78 3.19
N ALA A 21 -13.14 -8.68 2.25
CA ALA A 21 -12.12 -9.28 1.42
C ALA A 21 -11.39 -8.16 0.65
N VAL A 22 -10.07 -8.05 0.85
CA VAL A 22 -9.26 -7.10 0.11
C VAL A 22 -8.84 -7.75 -1.20
N ASP A 23 -9.19 -7.12 -2.31
CA ASP A 23 -8.68 -7.49 -3.62
C ASP A 23 -7.21 -7.03 -3.73
N SER A 24 -6.29 -7.98 -3.54
CA SER A 24 -4.85 -7.75 -3.66
C SER A 24 -4.34 -7.88 -5.10
N SER A 25 -5.22 -8.09 -6.08
CA SER A 25 -4.85 -8.24 -7.50
C SER A 25 -4.99 -6.94 -8.29
N PHE A 26 -5.50 -5.89 -7.65
CA PHE A 26 -5.66 -4.60 -8.31
C PHE A 26 -4.31 -3.93 -8.56
N HIS A 27 -4.01 -3.69 -9.83
CA HIS A 27 -3.01 -2.71 -10.25
C HIS A 27 -3.57 -1.87 -11.40
N ASN A 28 -3.14 -0.62 -11.51
CA ASN A 28 -3.66 0.30 -12.51
C ASN A 28 -3.00 0.09 -13.89
N TYR A 29 -3.46 0.83 -14.90
CA TYR A 29 -2.95 0.74 -16.27
C TYR A 29 -1.46 1.10 -16.41
N TRP A 30 -0.90 1.84 -15.44
CA TRP A 30 0.48 2.30 -15.45
C TRP A 30 1.45 1.25 -14.88
N TYR A 31 0.96 0.40 -13.98
CA TYR A 31 1.79 -0.58 -13.29
C TYR A 31 2.53 -1.52 -14.24
N ASP A 32 1.83 -2.14 -15.19
CA ASP A 32 2.41 -3.14 -16.08
C ASP A 32 3.52 -2.57 -16.97
N SER A 33 3.30 -1.37 -17.52
CA SER A 33 4.28 -0.73 -18.39
C SER A 33 5.52 -0.34 -17.60
N ARG A 34 5.35 0.18 -16.37
CA ARG A 34 6.44 0.59 -15.50
C ARG A 34 7.23 -0.60 -14.97
N LEU A 35 6.55 -1.68 -14.57
CA LEU A 35 7.17 -2.93 -14.18
C LEU A 35 7.97 -3.56 -15.34
N GLN A 36 7.41 -3.56 -16.56
CA GLN A 36 8.10 -4.06 -17.74
C GLN A 36 9.35 -3.23 -18.06
N TYR A 37 9.28 -1.91 -17.91
CA TYR A 37 10.45 -1.03 -18.01
C TYR A 37 11.52 -1.43 -17.00
N PHE A 38 11.18 -1.63 -15.72
CA PHE A 38 12.14 -2.05 -14.70
C PHE A 38 12.80 -3.40 -15.01
N LYS A 39 12.06 -4.36 -15.56
CA LYS A 39 12.58 -5.68 -15.97
C LYS A 39 13.61 -5.59 -17.11
N GLN A 40 13.59 -4.53 -17.90
CA GLN A 40 14.55 -4.30 -18.99
C GLN A 40 15.81 -3.56 -18.52
N LEU A 41 15.80 -2.96 -17.33
CA LEU A 41 16.96 -2.25 -16.80
C LEU A 41 18.05 -3.23 -16.38
N PRO A 42 19.33 -2.90 -16.61
CA PRO A 42 20.43 -3.73 -16.16
C PRO A 42 20.46 -3.83 -14.63
N ALA A 43 20.85 -5.00 -14.13
CA ALA A 43 21.13 -5.16 -12.71
C ALA A 43 22.28 -4.21 -12.29
N LYS A 44 22.09 -3.51 -11.18
CA LYS A 44 23.16 -2.74 -10.55
C LYS A 44 23.65 -3.46 -9.30
N LYS A 45 24.96 -3.43 -9.08
CA LYS A 45 25.57 -3.92 -7.85
C LYS A 45 25.38 -2.88 -6.74
N ASP A 46 24.97 -3.33 -5.56
CA ASP A 46 24.80 -2.54 -4.33
C ASP A 46 24.11 -1.17 -4.52
N PRO A 47 22.91 -1.10 -5.15
CA PRO A 47 22.19 0.16 -5.34
C PRO A 47 21.45 0.59 -4.07
N VAL A 48 21.26 1.90 -3.92
CA VAL A 48 20.22 2.45 -3.04
C VAL A 48 18.91 2.45 -3.83
N VAL A 49 17.87 1.79 -3.30
CA VAL A 49 16.58 1.66 -3.98
C VAL A 49 15.53 2.49 -3.26
N PHE A 50 14.94 3.44 -3.98
CA PHE A 50 13.72 4.13 -3.55
C PHE A 50 12.53 3.39 -4.16
N TRP A 51 11.67 2.83 -3.31
CA TRP A 51 10.51 2.02 -3.72
C TRP A 51 9.23 2.60 -3.11
N GLY A 52 8.13 2.64 -3.88
CA GLY A 52 6.86 3.19 -3.42
C GLY A 52 5.92 3.58 -4.55
N ASP A 53 5.03 4.53 -4.29
CA ASP A 53 3.97 4.93 -5.20
C ASP A 53 4.37 6.13 -6.10
N SER A 54 3.40 6.99 -6.44
CA SER A 54 3.61 8.21 -7.22
C SER A 54 4.59 9.17 -6.56
N ILE A 55 4.59 9.29 -5.24
CA ILE A 55 5.51 10.20 -4.52
C ILE A 55 6.96 9.76 -4.78
N THR A 56 7.20 8.46 -4.80
CA THR A 56 8.50 7.91 -5.14
C THR A 56 8.82 8.05 -6.63
N GLU A 57 7.86 7.80 -7.51
CA GLU A 57 8.10 7.78 -8.96
C GLU A 57 8.57 9.13 -9.50
N TRP A 58 7.93 10.22 -9.09
CA TRP A 58 8.12 11.53 -9.73
C TRP A 58 9.41 12.26 -9.32
N ALA A 59 10.14 11.76 -8.33
CA ALA A 59 11.37 12.37 -7.85
C ALA A 59 12.61 11.88 -8.61
N ASP A 60 13.53 12.81 -8.92
CA ASP A 60 14.91 12.46 -9.27
C ASP A 60 15.73 12.23 -7.99
N TRP A 61 15.72 10.99 -7.51
CA TRP A 61 16.44 10.63 -6.30
C TRP A 61 17.95 10.71 -6.42
N ASN A 62 18.54 10.63 -7.63
CA ASN A 62 19.97 10.85 -7.78
C ASN A 62 20.30 12.32 -7.52
N GLU A 63 19.52 13.25 -8.09
CA GLU A 63 19.70 14.69 -7.87
C GLU A 63 19.48 15.08 -6.39
N LEU A 64 18.39 14.62 -5.79
CA LEU A 64 18.03 15.00 -4.41
C LEU A 64 19.02 14.48 -3.36
N THR A 65 19.59 13.29 -3.58
CA THR A 65 20.48 12.65 -2.59
C THR A 65 21.95 12.87 -2.86
N GLY A 66 22.32 13.27 -4.09
CA GLY A 66 23.72 13.36 -4.52
C GLY A 66 24.43 12.00 -4.64
N LEU A 67 23.69 10.89 -4.55
CA LEU A 67 24.23 9.53 -4.65
C LEU A 67 24.30 9.11 -6.12
N GLY A 68 25.42 8.49 -6.54
CA GLY A 68 25.61 8.06 -7.94
C GLY A 68 24.99 6.70 -8.31
N ASN A 69 24.50 5.94 -7.32
CA ASN A 69 23.97 4.58 -7.52
C ASN A 69 22.56 4.43 -6.94
N VAL A 70 21.65 5.32 -7.34
CA VAL A 70 20.24 5.26 -6.93
C VAL A 70 19.37 4.67 -8.02
N LEU A 71 18.42 3.82 -7.61
CA LEU A 71 17.37 3.28 -8.44
C LEU A 71 16.02 3.78 -7.93
N ASN A 72 15.29 4.50 -8.78
CA ASN A 72 13.88 4.78 -8.58
C ASN A 72 13.05 3.56 -9.04
N ARG A 73 12.26 3.00 -8.12
CA ARG A 73 11.31 1.90 -8.33
C ARG A 73 9.90 2.28 -7.90
N GLY A 74 9.58 3.57 -7.96
CA GLY A 74 8.23 4.08 -7.74
C GLY A 74 7.31 3.79 -8.93
N ILE A 75 6.06 3.44 -8.63
CA ILE A 75 4.98 3.25 -9.61
C ILE A 75 3.76 4.05 -9.15
N ALA A 76 3.29 4.98 -9.98
CA ALA A 76 2.18 5.85 -9.64
C ALA A 76 0.91 5.02 -9.41
N GLY A 77 0.29 5.20 -8.23
CA GLY A 77 -0.91 4.47 -7.83
C GLY A 77 -0.67 3.02 -7.40
N ASP A 78 0.58 2.64 -7.15
CA ASP A 78 0.96 1.38 -6.53
C ASP A 78 0.47 1.31 -5.08
N ILE A 79 0.27 0.09 -4.59
CA ILE A 79 -0.26 -0.20 -3.25
C ILE A 79 0.61 -1.27 -2.57
N SER A 80 0.38 -1.51 -1.28
CA SER A 80 1.19 -2.47 -0.51
C SER A 80 1.06 -3.93 -0.97
N TYR A 81 0.12 -4.24 -1.86
CA TYR A 81 -0.04 -5.56 -2.45
C TYR A 81 0.82 -5.77 -3.71
N GLY A 82 1.48 -4.72 -4.20
CA GLY A 82 2.15 -4.68 -5.50
C GLY A 82 1.13 -4.74 -6.63
#